data_AF-A0A6B3MU71-F1
#
_entry.id   AF-A0A6B3MU71-F1
#
_cell.length_a   1.000
_cell.length_b   1.000
_cell.length_c   1.000
_cell.angle_alpha   90.00
_cell.angle_beta   90.00
_cell.angle_gamma   90.00
#
_symmetry.space_group_name_H-M   'P 1'
#
loop_
_entity.id
_entity.type
_entity.pdbx_description
1 polymer ?
#
loop_
_entity_poly.entity_id
_entity_poly.type
_entity_poly.pdbx_seq_one_letter_code
_entity_poly.pdbx_strand_id
1 'polypeptide(L)'
;MKMWLGASILAGMSAIATTPAVAGSLTGATLIGSDYLKIASDGMYTQIDDTASLSTILQGDASDPGGNVELFASSETLSLSDFVTHTEVTSLTGQIGGKDITLSSLTFADWFTDVGGGIRLAQKWFSDALTANGLVSLIGSGLDNLLYGQFLANGGLQRFSDPNISYVNQDDTTGQITIGLAGHFNARDMLAEIITPAFAGFLPPSIQASEMVKVEYDGKTQYLYGFEATDSGLVSLDDNNDYTYSHTGNYQLAFGGSLPPHLSNPQDVPESSTVLGLIALGGLFTAGGLVDSRQKYHKACQSLK
;
A
#
# COMPACT_ATOMS: atom_id res chain seq x y z
N MET A 1 8.58 -3.02 38.20
CA MET A 1 8.34 -3.87 37.02
C MET A 1 8.24 -2.93 35.82
N LYS A 2 9.26 -2.88 34.96
CA LYS A 2 9.26 -2.05 33.74
C LYS A 2 8.33 -2.74 32.73
N MET A 3 7.19 -2.13 32.42
CA MET A 3 6.35 -2.60 31.31
C MET A 3 7.08 -2.27 30.01
N TRP A 4 7.57 -3.28 29.32
CA TRP A 4 7.95 -3.15 27.92
C TRP A 4 6.64 -3.10 27.15
N LEU A 5 6.28 -1.90 26.66
CA LEU A 5 5.29 -1.77 25.60
C LEU A 5 5.83 -2.58 24.43
N GLY A 6 5.29 -3.78 24.23
CA GLY A 6 5.67 -4.62 23.10
C GLY A 6 5.32 -3.88 21.82
N ALA A 7 6.32 -3.55 21.01
CA ALA A 7 6.06 -3.13 19.64
C ALA A 7 5.27 -4.27 18.97
N SER A 8 4.02 -3.98 18.58
CA SER A 8 3.21 -4.95 17.84
C SER A 8 3.78 -5.04 16.43
N ILE A 9 4.49 -6.12 16.14
CA ILE A 9 4.94 -6.44 14.78
C ILE A 9 3.81 -7.21 14.10
N LEU A 10 3.30 -6.65 13.00
CA LEU A 10 2.30 -7.30 12.16
C LEU A 10 2.96 -7.74 10.86
N ALA A 11 2.83 -9.01 10.51
CA ALA A 11 3.19 -9.51 9.19
C ALA A 11 2.01 -10.29 8.65
N GLY A 12 1.65 -10.04 7.40
CA GLY A 12 0.55 -10.75 6.77
C GLY A 12 0.35 -10.32 5.33
N MET A 13 -0.32 -11.21 4.59
CA MET A 13 -0.87 -10.90 3.29
C MET A 13 -1.76 -9.66 3.41
N SER A 14 -1.43 -8.61 2.67
CA SER A 14 -2.27 -7.43 2.59
C SER A 14 -3.54 -7.74 1.79
N ALA A 15 -4.64 -7.10 2.17
CA ALA A 15 -5.86 -7.16 1.37
C ALA A 15 -5.66 -6.40 0.05
N ILE A 16 -6.22 -6.91 -1.05
CA ILE A 16 -6.35 -6.15 -2.29
C ILE A 16 -7.33 -5.00 -2.02
N ALA A 17 -6.83 -3.78 -2.14
CA ALA A 17 -7.69 -2.60 -2.09
C ALA A 17 -8.33 -2.35 -3.46
N THR A 18 -9.50 -1.72 -3.43
CA THR A 18 -10.07 -1.08 -4.61
C THR A 18 -9.54 0.34 -4.70
N THR A 19 -9.24 0.82 -5.90
CA THR A 19 -8.78 2.21 -6.14
C THR A 19 -9.67 3.25 -5.41
N PRO A 20 -9.11 4.11 -4.55
CA PRO A 20 -9.88 5.14 -3.86
C PRO A 20 -10.52 6.14 -4.82
N ALA A 21 -11.68 6.69 -4.46
CA ALA A 21 -12.35 7.73 -5.25
C ALA A 21 -11.68 9.12 -5.11
N VAL A 22 -10.95 9.34 -4.01
CA VAL A 22 -10.09 10.51 -3.73
C VAL A 22 -8.90 10.01 -2.93
N ALA A 23 -7.70 10.10 -3.50
CA ALA A 23 -6.48 9.64 -2.85
C ALA A 23 -5.50 10.79 -2.57
N GLY A 24 -5.12 10.97 -1.31
CA GLY A 24 -3.90 11.71 -0.97
C GLY A 24 -2.67 10.89 -1.34
N SER A 25 -1.58 11.53 -1.77
CA SER A 25 -0.32 10.86 -2.13
C SER A 25 0.80 11.22 -1.15
N LEU A 26 1.88 10.43 -1.18
CA LEU A 26 3.07 10.67 -0.37
C LEU A 26 3.67 12.04 -0.68
N THR A 27 3.88 12.83 0.37
CA THR A 27 4.49 14.16 0.27
C THR A 27 5.86 14.19 0.95
N GLY A 28 6.74 15.08 0.51
CA GLY A 28 8.09 15.20 1.09
C GLY A 28 8.97 13.96 0.90
N ALA A 29 8.68 13.17 -0.14
CA ALA A 29 9.38 11.92 -0.44
C ALA A 29 10.92 12.13 -0.48
N THR A 30 11.66 11.33 0.30
CA THR A 30 13.12 11.37 0.39
C THR A 30 13.68 9.95 0.53
N LEU A 31 14.81 9.68 -0.14
CA LEU A 31 15.54 8.43 0.00
C LEU A 31 16.66 8.53 1.03
N ILE A 32 16.79 7.50 1.85
CA ILE A 32 17.86 7.32 2.84
C ILE A 32 18.58 6.02 2.50
N GLY A 33 19.90 6.03 2.48
CA GLY A 33 20.73 4.91 1.99
C GLY A 33 21.28 5.21 0.60
N SER A 34 22.03 4.26 0.05
CA SER A 34 22.69 4.41 -1.25
C SER A 34 22.43 3.26 -2.21
N ASP A 35 21.80 2.19 -1.75
CA ASP A 35 21.50 1.01 -2.55
C ASP A 35 20.04 1.09 -3.00
N TYR A 36 19.80 1.90 -4.04
CA TYR A 36 18.51 2.05 -4.70
C TYR A 36 18.69 2.29 -6.19
N LEU A 37 17.65 1.97 -6.95
CA LEU A 37 17.48 2.45 -8.33
C LEU A 37 16.21 3.27 -8.43
N LYS A 38 16.27 4.31 -9.26
CA LYS A 38 15.10 5.07 -9.67
C LYS A 38 14.70 4.63 -11.05
N ILE A 39 13.45 4.19 -11.18
CA ILE A 39 12.91 3.68 -12.42
C ILE A 39 11.85 4.67 -12.89
N ALA A 40 12.12 5.34 -14.02
CA ALA A 40 11.17 6.21 -14.68
C ALA A 40 10.26 5.40 -15.61
N SER A 41 9.04 5.91 -15.83
CA SER A 41 8.08 5.36 -16.78
C SER A 41 7.64 6.41 -17.80
N ASP A 42 7.45 6.00 -19.05
CA ASP A 42 6.81 6.81 -20.10
C ASP A 42 5.34 6.41 -20.36
N GLY A 43 4.79 5.51 -19.53
CA GLY A 43 3.44 4.95 -19.66
C GLY A 43 3.35 3.66 -20.49
N MET A 44 4.44 3.22 -21.12
CA MET A 44 4.55 1.92 -21.78
C MET A 44 5.80 1.17 -21.34
N TYR A 45 6.88 1.90 -21.11
CA TYR A 45 8.18 1.39 -20.79
C TYR A 45 8.69 1.93 -19.47
N THR A 46 9.46 1.10 -18.77
CA THR A 46 10.24 1.52 -17.60
C THR A 46 11.73 1.43 -17.87
N GLN A 47 12.49 2.37 -17.32
CA GLN A 47 13.96 2.37 -17.42
C GLN A 47 14.61 3.07 -16.22
N ILE A 48 15.84 2.68 -15.89
CA ILE A 48 16.66 3.34 -14.87
C ILE A 48 16.93 4.79 -15.29
N ASP A 49 16.59 5.71 -14.39
CA ASP A 49 16.88 7.15 -14.51
C ASP A 49 17.17 7.76 -13.14
N ASP A 50 18.45 7.84 -12.78
CA ASP A 50 18.92 8.43 -11.52
C ASP A 50 18.53 9.92 -11.37
N THR A 51 18.26 10.61 -12.48
CA THR A 51 17.89 12.02 -12.50
C THR A 51 16.39 12.25 -12.31
N ALA A 52 15.57 11.20 -12.41
CA ALA A 52 14.14 11.28 -12.23
C ALA A 52 13.77 11.76 -10.81
N SER A 53 12.69 12.54 -10.76
CA SER A 53 12.16 13.09 -9.51
C SER A 53 11.23 12.09 -8.82
N LEU A 54 11.34 11.95 -7.49
CA LEU A 54 10.44 11.08 -6.73
C LEU A 54 8.98 11.51 -6.86
N SER A 55 8.73 12.82 -6.99
CA SER A 55 7.41 13.40 -7.26
C SER A 55 6.86 13.09 -8.65
N THR A 56 7.63 12.49 -9.54
CA THR A 56 7.16 11.99 -10.84
C THR A 56 7.00 10.47 -10.78
N ILE A 57 8.00 9.78 -10.23
CA ILE A 57 8.01 8.32 -10.12
C ILE A 57 6.80 7.82 -9.31
N LEU A 58 6.51 8.46 -8.17
CA LEU A 58 5.56 7.95 -7.17
C LEU A 58 4.09 8.40 -7.38
N GLN A 59 3.73 8.83 -8.59
CA GLN A 59 2.40 9.41 -8.87
C GLN A 59 1.35 8.39 -9.36
N GLY A 60 1.74 7.12 -9.49
CA GLY A 60 0.84 6.10 -10.00
C GLY A 60 -0.25 5.67 -9.03
N ASP A 61 -1.08 4.73 -9.50
CA ASP A 61 -2.10 4.04 -8.70
C ASP A 61 -2.30 2.59 -9.20
N ALA A 62 -3.37 1.92 -8.74
CA ALA A 62 -3.61 0.53 -9.10
C ALA A 62 -3.88 0.30 -10.60
N SER A 63 -4.36 1.32 -11.31
CA SER A 63 -4.73 1.27 -12.72
C SER A 63 -3.62 1.73 -13.65
N ASP A 64 -2.74 2.61 -13.15
CA ASP A 64 -1.57 3.12 -13.86
C ASP A 64 -0.43 3.29 -12.84
N PRO A 65 0.36 2.23 -12.58
CA PRO A 65 1.35 2.23 -11.50
C PRO A 65 2.54 3.17 -11.75
N GLY A 66 2.80 3.59 -13.00
CA GLY A 66 3.90 4.49 -13.32
C GLY A 66 5.29 3.89 -13.14
N GLY A 67 6.23 4.69 -12.64
CA GLY A 67 7.60 4.24 -12.35
C GLY A 67 7.69 3.54 -10.98
N ASN A 68 8.91 3.25 -10.53
CA ASN A 68 9.16 2.75 -9.16
C ASN A 68 10.51 3.20 -8.61
N VAL A 69 10.68 2.98 -7.30
CA VAL A 69 11.98 3.02 -6.63
C VAL A 69 12.28 1.66 -6.04
N GLU A 70 13.37 1.06 -6.48
CA GLU A 70 13.94 -0.18 -5.98
C GLU A 70 14.80 0.16 -4.74
N LEU A 71 14.61 -0.52 -3.61
CA LEU A 71 15.20 -0.14 -2.32
C LEU A 71 16.33 -1.07 -1.86
N PHE A 72 16.76 -2.02 -2.70
CA PHE A 72 17.88 -2.91 -2.42
C PHE A 72 18.47 -3.50 -3.70
N ALA A 73 18.80 -2.63 -4.65
CA ALA A 73 19.20 -3.01 -6.00
C ALA A 73 20.38 -4.00 -6.07
N SER A 74 21.25 -4.04 -5.06
CA SER A 74 22.35 -5.02 -5.01
C SER A 74 21.99 -6.37 -4.37
N SER A 75 20.80 -6.51 -3.77
CA SER A 75 20.41 -7.65 -2.92
C SER A 75 20.66 -9.00 -3.58
N GLU A 76 20.25 -9.15 -4.84
CA GLU A 76 20.35 -10.39 -5.62
C GLU A 76 21.77 -10.78 -6.01
N THR A 77 22.68 -9.80 -5.99
CA THR A 77 24.11 -10.03 -6.25
C THR A 77 24.83 -10.58 -5.02
N LEU A 78 24.21 -10.50 -3.84
CA LEU A 78 24.79 -10.96 -2.59
C LEU A 78 24.72 -12.48 -2.47
N SER A 79 25.86 -13.08 -2.14
CA SER A 79 25.87 -14.47 -1.66
C SER A 79 25.05 -14.57 -0.36
N LEU A 80 24.54 -15.77 -0.03
CA LEU A 80 23.84 -15.96 1.24
C LEU A 80 24.71 -15.56 2.45
N SER A 81 26.01 -15.84 2.41
CA SER A 81 26.93 -15.42 3.49
C SER A 81 27.04 -13.90 3.63
N ASP A 82 27.07 -13.17 2.51
CA ASP A 82 27.16 -11.72 2.54
C ASP A 82 25.85 -11.11 3.04
N PHE A 83 24.72 -11.62 2.52
CA PHE A 83 23.39 -11.18 2.92
C PHE A 83 23.12 -11.40 4.42
N VAL A 84 23.55 -12.53 5.00
CA VAL A 84 23.46 -12.81 6.44
C VAL A 84 24.14 -11.74 7.30
N THR A 85 25.22 -11.14 6.79
CA THR A 85 25.97 -10.09 7.50
C THR A 85 25.62 -8.68 7.06
N HIS A 86 24.79 -8.52 6.03
CA HIS A 86 24.36 -7.24 5.51
C HIS A 86 23.33 -6.61 6.47
N THR A 87 23.64 -5.40 6.94
CA THR A 87 22.79 -4.66 7.89
C THR A 87 22.38 -3.28 7.38
N GLU A 88 22.84 -2.89 6.19
CA GLU A 88 22.43 -1.62 5.60
C GLU A 88 20.97 -1.73 5.14
N VAL A 89 20.26 -0.61 5.16
CA VAL A 89 18.86 -0.52 4.78
C VAL A 89 18.71 0.76 3.98
N THR A 90 18.07 0.64 2.82
CA THR A 90 17.62 1.81 2.06
C THR A 90 16.13 2.01 2.30
N SER A 91 15.71 3.26 2.44
CA SER A 91 14.34 3.61 2.79
C SER A 91 13.81 4.76 1.95
N LEU A 92 12.55 4.67 1.57
CA LEU A 92 11.73 5.78 1.12
C LEU A 92 10.95 6.35 2.32
N THR A 93 11.10 7.64 2.59
CA THR A 93 10.44 8.35 3.69
C THR A 93 9.58 9.48 3.17
N GLY A 94 8.53 9.85 3.91
CA GLY A 94 7.70 11.01 3.60
C GLY A 94 6.53 11.14 4.55
N GLN A 95 5.50 11.90 4.16
CA GLN A 95 4.26 12.05 4.91
C GLN A 95 3.04 11.60 4.10
N ILE A 96 2.18 10.82 4.77
CA ILE A 96 0.89 10.36 4.26
C ILE A 96 -0.16 10.50 5.38
N GLY A 97 -1.30 11.12 5.10
CA GLY A 97 -2.33 11.38 6.12
C GLY A 97 -1.86 12.29 7.27
N GLY A 98 -0.88 13.17 7.01
CA GLY A 98 -0.28 14.05 8.01
C GLY A 98 0.61 13.35 9.03
N LYS A 99 1.04 12.10 8.76
CA LYS A 99 1.97 11.34 9.60
C LYS A 99 3.18 10.89 8.78
N ASP A 100 4.32 10.78 9.45
CA ASP A 100 5.52 10.22 8.85
C ASP A 100 5.32 8.73 8.54
N ILE A 101 5.79 8.33 7.37
CA ILE A 101 5.87 6.93 6.93
C ILE A 101 7.28 6.65 6.42
N THR A 102 7.78 5.46 6.77
CA THR A 102 9.03 4.92 6.23
C THR A 102 8.73 3.56 5.59
N LEU A 103 9.14 3.39 4.33
CA LEU A 103 9.12 2.12 3.60
C LEU A 103 10.57 1.72 3.37
N SER A 104 10.93 0.49 3.72
CA SER A 104 12.33 0.04 3.72
C SER A 104 12.49 -1.34 3.11
N SER A 105 13.68 -1.57 2.56
CA SER A 105 14.17 -2.91 2.24
C SER A 105 14.39 -3.77 3.48
N LEU A 106 14.58 -5.08 3.27
CA LEU A 106 14.75 -6.06 4.34
C LEU A 106 16.19 -6.50 4.48
N THR A 107 16.62 -6.63 5.74
CA THR A 107 17.85 -7.34 6.09
C THR A 107 17.57 -8.82 6.36
N PHE A 108 18.62 -9.63 6.43
CA PHE A 108 18.50 -11.00 6.92
C PHE A 108 17.89 -11.08 8.32
N ALA A 109 18.16 -10.09 9.19
CA ALA A 109 17.59 -10.07 10.54
C ALA A 109 16.06 -9.89 10.53
N ASP A 110 15.53 -9.05 9.62
CA ASP A 110 14.10 -8.82 9.50
C ASP A 110 13.34 -10.12 9.17
N TRP A 111 13.87 -10.91 8.23
CA TRP A 111 13.32 -12.23 7.84
C TRP A 111 13.23 -13.24 8.99
N PHE A 112 14.03 -13.06 10.05
CA PHE A 112 14.08 -13.94 11.20
C PHE A 112 13.36 -13.37 12.43
N THR A 113 12.65 -12.26 12.25
CA THR A 113 11.72 -11.69 13.24
C THR A 113 10.62 -12.70 13.56
N ASP A 114 10.31 -12.90 14.85
CA ASP A 114 9.14 -13.66 15.30
C ASP A 114 7.88 -12.82 15.05
N VAL A 115 7.00 -13.33 14.19
CA VAL A 115 5.74 -12.67 13.81
C VAL A 115 4.53 -13.24 14.58
N GLY A 116 4.80 -14.00 15.63
CA GLY A 116 3.80 -14.60 16.52
C GLY A 116 3.88 -16.13 16.52
N GLY A 117 3.70 -16.72 17.71
CA GLY A 117 3.63 -18.19 17.86
C GLY A 117 4.95 -18.92 17.61
N GLY A 118 6.09 -18.22 17.64
CA GLY A 118 7.40 -18.79 17.32
C GLY A 118 7.66 -18.97 15.82
N ILE A 119 6.82 -18.37 14.97
CA ILE A 119 6.95 -18.41 13.51
C ILE A 119 7.81 -17.24 13.07
N ARG A 120 8.85 -17.50 12.28
CA ARG A 120 9.68 -16.44 11.67
C ARG A 120 9.00 -15.86 10.43
N LEU A 121 9.25 -14.59 10.14
CA LEU A 121 8.74 -13.90 8.96
C LEU A 121 8.98 -14.69 7.65
N ALA A 122 10.18 -15.23 7.46
CA ALA A 122 10.51 -16.04 6.27
C ALA A 122 9.67 -17.31 6.16
N GLN A 123 9.41 -17.99 7.28
CA GLN A 123 8.55 -19.18 7.31
C GLN A 123 7.10 -18.81 6.99
N LYS A 124 6.62 -17.71 7.56
CA LYS A 124 5.28 -17.21 7.31
C LYS A 124 5.09 -16.84 5.83
N TRP A 125 5.97 -16.01 5.28
CA TRP A 125 5.91 -15.59 3.88
C TRP A 125 5.94 -16.79 2.93
N PHE A 126 6.85 -17.73 3.16
CA PHE A 126 6.98 -18.91 2.31
C PHE A 126 5.72 -19.80 2.36
N SER A 127 5.16 -20.01 3.56
CA SER A 127 3.91 -20.75 3.72
C SER A 127 2.72 -20.06 3.07
N ASP A 128 2.63 -18.72 3.21
CA ASP A 128 1.58 -17.92 2.59
C ASP A 128 1.71 -17.99 1.05
N ALA A 129 2.94 -17.92 0.52
CA ALA A 129 3.22 -18.03 -0.92
C ALA A 129 2.79 -19.37 -1.49
N LEU A 130 3.12 -20.47 -0.80
CA LEU A 130 2.66 -21.81 -1.19
C LEU A 130 1.13 -21.89 -1.18
N THR A 131 0.49 -21.33 -0.16
CA THR A 131 -0.98 -21.36 -0.04
C THR A 131 -1.64 -20.59 -1.17
N ALA A 132 -1.21 -19.34 -1.41
CA ALA A 132 -1.78 -18.48 -2.43
C ALA A 132 -1.61 -19.03 -3.85
N ASN A 133 -0.52 -19.75 -4.10
CA ASN A 133 -0.21 -20.33 -5.41
C ASN A 133 -0.70 -21.79 -5.55
N GLY A 134 -1.66 -22.23 -4.72
CA GLY A 134 -2.32 -23.53 -4.85
C GLY A 134 -1.47 -24.74 -4.44
N LEU A 135 -0.36 -24.51 -3.74
CA LEU A 135 0.59 -25.52 -3.28
C LEU A 135 0.41 -25.88 -1.80
N VAL A 136 -0.76 -25.59 -1.21
CA VAL A 136 -1.09 -25.86 0.19
C VAL A 136 -0.86 -27.32 0.61
N SER A 137 -0.99 -28.28 -0.32
CA SER A 137 -0.73 -29.69 -0.06
C SER A 137 0.73 -30.02 0.26
N LEU A 138 1.66 -29.12 -0.04
CA LEU A 138 3.08 -29.28 0.29
C LEU A 138 3.37 -28.95 1.76
N ILE A 139 2.54 -28.11 2.39
CA ILE A 139 2.74 -27.66 3.77
C ILE A 139 2.60 -28.86 4.72
N GLY A 140 3.64 -29.09 5.53
CA GLY A 140 3.70 -30.22 6.46
C GLY A 140 4.02 -31.58 5.81
N SER A 141 4.24 -31.63 4.49
CA SER A 141 4.62 -32.87 3.79
C SER A 141 6.10 -33.24 3.97
N GLY A 142 6.93 -32.29 4.43
CA GLY A 142 8.39 -32.40 4.44
C GLY A 142 9.05 -31.84 3.18
N LEU A 143 8.33 -31.81 2.05
CA LEU A 143 8.80 -31.15 0.82
C LEU A 143 8.84 -29.63 0.97
N ASP A 144 7.93 -29.04 1.73
CA ASP A 144 7.94 -27.62 2.10
C ASP A 144 9.26 -27.19 2.75
N ASN A 145 9.78 -28.00 3.70
CA ASN A 145 11.07 -27.73 4.34
C ASN A 145 12.24 -27.83 3.36
N LEU A 146 12.19 -28.79 2.44
CA LEU A 146 13.21 -28.95 1.41
C LEU A 146 13.20 -27.76 0.43
N LEU A 147 12.02 -27.37 -0.03
CA LEU A 147 11.82 -26.23 -0.92
C LEU A 147 12.24 -24.91 -0.24
N TYR A 148 11.86 -24.72 1.02
CA TYR A 148 12.31 -23.57 1.80
C TYR A 148 13.84 -23.55 1.96
N GLY A 149 14.46 -24.71 2.18
CA GLY A 149 15.92 -24.83 2.22
C GLY A 149 16.59 -24.42 0.90
N GLN A 150 16.02 -24.81 -0.25
CA GLN A 150 16.51 -24.38 -1.57
C GLN A 150 16.28 -22.88 -1.79
N PHE A 151 15.09 -22.39 -1.46
CA PHE A 151 14.75 -20.97 -1.54
C PHE A 151 15.76 -20.13 -0.74
N LEU A 152 16.08 -20.53 0.49
CA LEU A 152 17.09 -19.86 1.30
C LEU A 152 18.50 -19.97 0.70
N ALA A 153 18.92 -21.17 0.29
CA ALA A 153 20.27 -21.43 -0.19
C ALA A 153 20.59 -20.72 -1.51
N ASN A 154 19.58 -20.53 -2.36
CA ASN A 154 19.75 -20.06 -3.74
C ASN A 154 19.23 -18.63 -3.93
N GLY A 155 19.32 -17.78 -2.91
CA GLY A 155 19.08 -16.33 -3.08
C GLY A 155 17.63 -15.89 -2.94
N GLY A 156 16.71 -16.75 -2.49
CA GLY A 156 15.29 -16.42 -2.38
C GLY A 156 15.02 -15.28 -1.39
N LEU A 157 15.69 -15.24 -0.23
CA LEU A 157 15.50 -14.10 0.68
C LEU A 157 16.05 -12.81 0.07
N GLN A 158 17.20 -12.87 -0.59
CA GLN A 158 17.79 -11.73 -1.29
C GLN A 158 16.82 -11.14 -2.30
N ARG A 159 16.30 -11.98 -3.22
CA ARG A 159 15.36 -11.58 -4.28
C ARG A 159 14.12 -10.86 -3.74
N PHE A 160 13.56 -11.32 -2.63
CA PHE A 160 12.33 -10.76 -2.08
C PHE A 160 12.56 -9.67 -1.00
N SER A 161 13.80 -9.23 -0.81
CA SER A 161 14.18 -8.16 0.15
C SER A 161 14.21 -6.76 -0.44
N ASP A 162 13.97 -6.65 -1.75
CA ASP A 162 14.13 -5.43 -2.52
C ASP A 162 12.78 -4.87 -2.98
N PRO A 163 12.03 -4.15 -2.13
CA PRO A 163 10.72 -3.66 -2.54
C PRO A 163 10.82 -2.57 -3.60
N ASN A 164 10.20 -2.82 -4.74
CA ASN A 164 10.02 -1.86 -5.83
C ASN A 164 8.80 -0.96 -5.64
N ILE A 165 8.93 0.16 -4.93
CA ILE A 165 7.81 1.05 -4.58
C ILE A 165 7.36 1.90 -5.78
N SER A 166 6.14 1.65 -6.29
CA SER A 166 5.56 2.43 -7.39
C SER A 166 4.76 3.64 -6.93
N TYR A 167 3.97 3.51 -5.87
CA TYR A 167 3.16 4.60 -5.33
C TYR A 167 2.81 4.35 -3.87
N VAL A 168 2.48 5.43 -3.16
CA VAL A 168 1.94 5.38 -1.79
C VAL A 168 0.80 6.38 -1.71
N ASN A 169 -0.42 5.84 -1.63
CA ASN A 169 -1.67 6.58 -1.72
C ASN A 169 -2.53 6.34 -0.48
N GLN A 170 -3.44 7.25 -0.17
CA GLN A 170 -4.38 7.12 0.94
C GLN A 170 -5.78 7.52 0.52
N ASP A 171 -6.77 6.66 0.76
CA ASP A 171 -8.17 7.06 0.73
C ASP A 171 -8.47 8.04 1.87
N ASP A 172 -8.72 9.30 1.55
CA ASP A 172 -8.97 10.35 2.53
C ASP A 172 -10.27 10.11 3.32
N THR A 173 -11.22 9.32 2.79
CA THR A 173 -12.50 9.03 3.43
C THR A 173 -12.36 7.96 4.50
N THR A 174 -11.60 6.89 4.21
CA THR A 174 -11.46 5.74 5.10
C THR A 174 -10.16 5.77 5.90
N GLY A 175 -9.19 6.59 5.48
CA GLY A 175 -7.82 6.59 5.98
C GLY A 175 -6.99 5.41 5.51
N GLN A 176 -7.51 4.51 4.65
CA GLN A 176 -6.78 3.36 4.15
C GLN A 176 -5.56 3.80 3.33
N ILE A 177 -4.38 3.32 3.69
CA ILE A 177 -3.14 3.53 2.93
C ILE A 177 -2.94 2.34 2.00
N THR A 178 -2.54 2.63 0.77
CA THR A 178 -2.19 1.65 -0.27
C THR A 178 -0.77 1.91 -0.75
N ILE A 179 -0.02 0.83 -0.95
CA ILE A 179 1.34 0.82 -1.47
C ILE A 179 1.35 -0.07 -2.71
N GLY A 180 1.78 0.47 -3.84
CA GLY A 180 2.03 -0.31 -5.04
C GLY A 180 3.45 -0.85 -5.03
N LEU A 181 3.60 -2.16 -5.19
CA LEU A 181 4.89 -2.77 -5.51
C LEU A 181 4.90 -3.22 -6.97
N ALA A 182 5.85 -2.70 -7.76
CA ALA A 182 6.18 -3.28 -9.06
C ALA A 182 6.85 -4.64 -8.85
N GLY A 183 6.64 -5.58 -9.76
CA GLY A 183 7.23 -6.92 -9.65
C GLY A 183 6.88 -7.79 -10.83
N HIS A 184 6.96 -9.11 -10.66
CA HIS A 184 6.67 -10.08 -11.72
C HIS A 184 5.19 -10.41 -11.75
N PHE A 185 4.50 -10.18 -12.87
CA PHE A 185 3.14 -10.70 -13.02
C PHE A 185 3.11 -12.25 -13.01
N ASN A 186 4.18 -12.87 -13.49
CA ASN A 186 4.46 -14.29 -13.36
C ASN A 186 5.92 -14.54 -12.95
N ALA A 187 6.13 -14.81 -11.66
CA ALA A 187 7.42 -15.10 -11.05
C ALA A 187 7.90 -16.55 -11.26
N ARG A 188 7.18 -17.38 -12.04
CA ARG A 188 7.45 -18.82 -12.15
C ARG A 188 8.88 -19.11 -12.63
N ASP A 189 9.30 -18.50 -13.72
CA ASP A 189 10.57 -18.85 -14.35
C ASP A 189 11.75 -18.40 -13.50
N MET A 190 11.67 -17.19 -12.93
CA MET A 190 12.58 -16.71 -11.88
C MET A 190 12.67 -17.68 -10.68
N LEU A 191 11.54 -18.13 -10.14
CA LEU A 191 11.52 -19.07 -9.01
C LEU A 191 12.01 -20.48 -9.39
N ALA A 192 11.88 -20.88 -10.66
CA ALA A 192 12.40 -22.14 -11.17
C ALA A 192 13.93 -22.15 -11.28
N GLU A 193 14.58 -20.99 -11.27
CA GLU A 193 16.04 -20.89 -11.17
C GLU A 193 16.51 -20.99 -9.71
N ILE A 194 15.74 -20.41 -8.79
CA ILE A 194 15.98 -20.50 -7.34
C ILE A 194 15.74 -21.92 -6.82
N ILE A 195 14.70 -22.59 -7.33
CA ILE A 195 14.33 -23.95 -6.92
C ILE A 195 14.93 -24.95 -7.90
N THR A 196 15.71 -25.93 -7.44
CA THR A 196 16.40 -26.88 -8.33
C THR A 196 15.48 -27.51 -9.39
N PRO A 197 15.99 -27.84 -10.60
CA PRO A 197 15.17 -28.36 -11.70
C PRO A 197 14.33 -29.60 -11.38
N ALA A 198 14.77 -30.42 -10.42
CA ALA A 198 14.03 -31.60 -9.94
C ALA A 198 12.67 -31.25 -9.33
N PHE A 199 12.50 -30.02 -8.83
CA PHE A 199 11.26 -29.54 -8.23
C PHE A 199 10.52 -28.49 -9.08
N ALA A 200 11.17 -27.92 -10.11
CA ALA A 200 10.54 -26.96 -11.01
C ALA A 200 9.29 -27.51 -11.71
N GLY A 201 9.19 -28.83 -11.89
CA GLY A 201 8.00 -29.51 -12.43
C GLY A 201 6.77 -29.48 -11.51
N PHE A 202 6.93 -29.17 -10.21
CA PHE A 202 5.81 -28.98 -9.27
C PHE A 202 5.31 -27.53 -9.24
N LEU A 203 6.04 -26.59 -9.84
CA LEU A 203 5.62 -25.20 -9.86
C LEU A 203 4.41 -25.04 -10.79
N PRO A 204 3.36 -24.35 -10.34
CA PRO A 204 2.21 -24.05 -11.18
C PRO A 204 2.64 -23.22 -12.41
N PRO A 205 1.82 -23.18 -13.48
CA PRO A 205 2.16 -22.45 -14.71
C PRO A 205 2.28 -20.93 -14.51
N SER A 206 1.71 -20.40 -13.42
CA SER A 206 1.89 -19.01 -13.00
C SER A 206 2.12 -18.97 -11.50
N ILE A 207 3.11 -18.20 -11.07
CA ILE A 207 3.32 -17.88 -9.66
C ILE A 207 3.26 -16.38 -9.50
N GLN A 208 2.48 -15.89 -8.56
CA GLN A 208 2.48 -14.49 -8.17
C GLN A 208 3.04 -14.38 -6.76
N ALA A 209 4.03 -13.51 -6.60
CA ALA A 209 4.63 -13.16 -5.32
C ALA A 209 5.29 -11.79 -5.43
N SER A 210 4.85 -10.85 -4.59
CA SER A 210 5.53 -9.57 -4.44
C SER A 210 6.81 -9.75 -3.61
N GLU A 211 7.76 -8.84 -3.81
CA GLU A 211 8.75 -8.51 -2.78
C GLU A 211 8.05 -8.08 -1.48
N MET A 212 8.83 -8.05 -0.40
CA MET A 212 8.35 -7.59 0.89
C MET A 212 8.80 -6.17 1.16
N VAL A 213 7.91 -5.37 1.74
CA VAL A 213 8.27 -4.04 2.25
C VAL A 213 8.09 -3.99 3.76
N LYS A 214 9.09 -3.45 4.46
CA LYS A 214 8.98 -3.08 5.86
C LYS A 214 8.41 -1.67 5.94
N VAL A 215 7.31 -1.50 6.67
CA VAL A 215 6.64 -0.21 6.83
C VAL A 215 6.67 0.18 8.30
N GLU A 216 7.17 1.40 8.56
CA GLU A 216 7.02 2.07 9.84
C GLU A 216 6.04 3.23 9.69
N TYR A 217 4.91 3.14 10.40
CA TYR A 217 3.86 4.16 10.39
C TYR A 217 3.22 4.26 11.76
N ASP A 218 3.05 5.48 12.27
CA ASP A 218 2.40 5.74 13.56
C ASP A 218 3.01 4.94 14.74
N GLY A 219 4.34 4.80 14.74
CA GLY A 219 5.08 4.05 15.75
C GLY A 219 4.92 2.53 15.70
N LYS A 220 4.33 1.99 14.63
CA LYS A 220 4.16 0.56 14.39
C LYS A 220 5.03 0.11 13.22
N THR A 221 5.68 -1.03 13.38
CA THR A 221 6.38 -1.74 12.31
C THR A 221 5.51 -2.87 11.79
N GLN A 222 5.39 -2.96 10.48
CA GLN A 222 4.68 -4.04 9.81
C GLN A 222 5.42 -4.48 8.55
N TYR A 223 5.23 -5.74 8.16
CA TYR A 223 5.77 -6.30 6.92
C TYR A 223 4.62 -6.63 6.00
N LEU A 224 4.61 -6.01 4.82
CA LEU A 224 3.54 -6.15 3.84
C LEU A 224 4.06 -6.89 2.60
N TYR A 225 3.23 -7.77 2.07
CA TYR A 225 3.45 -8.54 0.85
C TYR A 225 2.12 -9.06 0.32
N GLY A 226 2.10 -9.48 -0.93
CA GLY A 226 0.93 -10.02 -1.61
C GLY A 226 1.30 -11.08 -2.65
N PHE A 227 0.29 -11.84 -3.06
CA PHE A 227 0.41 -12.92 -4.05
C PHE A 227 -0.64 -12.80 -5.16
N GLU A 228 -1.26 -11.62 -5.26
CA GLU A 228 -2.24 -11.31 -6.29
C GLU A 228 -1.82 -9.99 -6.95
N ALA A 229 -1.41 -10.07 -8.21
CA ALA A 229 -1.00 -8.91 -9.00
C ALA A 229 -2.05 -8.58 -10.06
N THR A 230 -2.10 -7.30 -10.39
CA THR A 230 -2.67 -6.81 -11.66
C THR A 230 -1.56 -6.71 -12.70
N ASP A 231 -1.90 -6.90 -13.97
CA ASP A 231 -0.98 -6.63 -15.08
C ASP A 231 -0.75 -5.11 -15.14
N SER A 232 0.49 -4.67 -15.07
CA SER A 232 0.84 -3.24 -15.11
C SER A 232 0.73 -2.65 -16.50
N GLY A 233 0.78 -3.49 -17.55
CA GLY A 233 0.93 -3.05 -18.94
C GLY A 233 2.30 -2.45 -19.29
N LEU A 234 3.25 -2.46 -18.35
CA LEU A 234 4.59 -1.89 -18.52
C LEU A 234 5.60 -2.95 -18.95
N VAL A 235 6.64 -2.51 -19.67
CA VAL A 235 7.76 -3.35 -20.11
C VAL A 235 9.08 -2.69 -19.74
N SER A 236 9.98 -3.41 -19.08
CA SER A 236 11.33 -2.92 -18.79
C SER A 236 12.19 -2.83 -20.06
N LEU A 237 12.93 -1.74 -20.23
CA LEU A 237 13.87 -1.52 -21.33
C LEU A 237 15.33 -1.84 -20.97
N ASP A 238 15.63 -2.03 -19.69
CA ASP A 238 17.00 -2.21 -19.21
C ASP A 238 17.54 -3.64 -19.45
N ASP A 239 16.81 -4.47 -20.21
CA ASP A 239 17.16 -5.85 -20.51
C ASP A 239 18.38 -5.96 -21.44
N ASN A 240 19.55 -6.00 -20.82
CA ASN A 240 20.77 -6.55 -21.39
C ASN A 240 21.27 -7.83 -20.70
N ASN A 241 20.46 -8.46 -19.80
CA ASN A 241 20.52 -9.87 -19.39
C ASN A 241 19.63 -10.26 -18.19
N ASP A 242 18.69 -9.42 -17.73
CA ASP A 242 17.70 -9.89 -16.74
C ASP A 242 16.63 -10.71 -17.50
N TYR A 243 16.60 -12.02 -17.31
CA TYR A 243 15.64 -12.90 -17.99
C TYR A 243 14.22 -12.79 -17.39
N THR A 244 13.92 -11.71 -16.68
CA THR A 244 12.71 -11.57 -15.90
C THR A 244 12.12 -10.19 -16.13
N TYR A 245 10.96 -10.13 -16.78
CA TYR A 245 10.17 -8.92 -16.95
C TYR A 245 9.68 -8.38 -15.59
N SER A 246 10.61 -7.90 -14.75
CA SER A 246 10.30 -7.18 -13.53
C SER A 246 9.54 -5.92 -13.93
N HIS A 247 8.53 -5.57 -13.14
CA HIS A 247 7.58 -4.46 -13.37
C HIS A 247 6.39 -4.77 -14.29
N THR A 248 6.17 -6.03 -14.67
CA THR A 248 4.93 -6.45 -15.35
C THR A 248 3.75 -6.65 -14.41
N GLY A 249 4.00 -6.84 -13.12
CA GLY A 249 2.98 -6.98 -12.09
C GLY A 249 2.91 -5.75 -11.20
N ASN A 250 1.70 -5.31 -10.85
CA ASN A 250 1.43 -4.34 -9.79
C ASN A 250 0.71 -5.04 -8.64
N TYR A 251 1.38 -5.08 -7.49
CA TYR A 251 0.86 -5.60 -6.23
C TYR A 251 0.38 -4.45 -5.35
N GLN A 252 -0.94 -4.33 -5.17
CA GLN A 252 -1.50 -3.31 -4.30
C GLN A 252 -1.68 -3.84 -2.88
N LEU A 253 -0.86 -3.33 -1.96
CA LEU A 253 -0.87 -3.68 -0.54
C LEU A 253 -1.60 -2.61 0.25
N ALA A 254 -2.52 -3.00 1.14
CA ALA A 254 -3.29 -2.06 1.95
C ALA A 254 -3.18 -2.30 3.46
N PHE A 255 -3.24 -1.21 4.22
CA PHE A 255 -3.39 -1.22 5.68
C PHE A 255 -4.13 0.03 6.17
N GLY A 256 -4.61 -0.01 7.42
CA GLY A 256 -5.34 1.12 8.01
C GLY A 256 -4.40 2.27 8.40
N GLY A 257 -4.59 3.44 7.82
CA GLY A 257 -3.92 4.68 8.19
C GLY A 257 -4.77 5.57 9.11
N SER A 258 -4.29 6.80 9.32
CA SER A 258 -5.04 7.83 10.05
C SER A 258 -5.83 8.71 9.10
N LEU A 259 -7.03 9.12 9.49
CA LEU A 259 -7.79 10.10 8.70
C LEU A 259 -6.99 11.40 8.58
N PRO A 260 -7.01 12.05 7.39
CA PRO A 260 -6.32 13.32 7.20
C PRO A 260 -6.75 14.38 8.24
N PRO A 261 -5.83 15.26 8.68
CA PRO A 261 -6.11 16.27 9.72
C PRO A 261 -7.31 17.18 9.43
N HIS A 262 -7.58 17.43 8.15
CA HIS A 262 -8.69 18.29 7.70
C HIS A 262 -10.06 17.60 7.77
N LEU A 263 -10.10 16.27 7.96
CA LEU A 263 -11.31 15.48 8.19
C LEU A 263 -11.43 14.97 9.64
N SER A 264 -10.32 14.96 10.40
CA SER A 264 -10.31 14.51 11.80
C SER A 264 -10.87 15.53 12.80
N ASN A 265 -11.05 16.79 12.38
CA ASN A 265 -11.84 17.76 13.11
C ASN A 265 -13.16 17.97 12.37
N PRO A 266 -14.31 17.46 12.87
CA PRO A 266 -15.55 18.15 12.55
C PRO A 266 -15.33 19.58 13.04
N GLN A 267 -15.29 20.54 12.11
CA GLN A 267 -15.34 21.93 12.51
C GLN A 267 -16.57 22.03 13.42
N ASP A 268 -16.40 22.48 14.67
CA ASP A 268 -17.53 22.82 15.53
C ASP A 268 -18.37 23.81 14.73
N VAL A 269 -19.40 23.31 14.05
CA VAL A 269 -20.37 24.14 13.36
C VAL A 269 -20.99 24.92 14.50
N PRO A 270 -20.90 26.26 14.52
CA PRO A 270 -21.60 27.05 15.53
C PRO A 270 -23.04 26.59 15.48
N GLU A 271 -23.53 25.95 16.56
CA GLU A 271 -24.87 25.40 16.56
C GLU A 271 -25.83 26.49 16.08
N SER A 272 -26.71 26.14 15.15
CA SER A 272 -27.69 27.04 14.53
C SER A 272 -28.76 27.55 15.52
N SER A 273 -28.46 27.59 16.82
CA SER A 273 -29.29 28.14 17.88
C SER A 273 -29.36 29.67 17.85
N THR A 274 -28.45 30.36 17.15
CA THR A 274 -28.59 31.82 16.88
C THR A 274 -29.56 32.14 15.74
N VAL A 275 -29.71 31.27 14.73
CA VAL A 275 -30.61 31.52 13.59
C VAL A 275 -32.08 31.24 13.97
N LEU A 276 -32.34 30.27 14.85
CA LEU A 276 -33.69 30.05 15.41
C LEU A 276 -34.13 31.14 16.40
N GLY A 277 -33.19 31.78 17.10
CA GLY A 277 -33.48 32.89 18.02
C GLY A 277 -33.98 34.17 17.33
N LEU A 278 -33.55 34.43 16.09
CA LEU A 278 -33.98 35.61 15.32
C LEU A 278 -35.37 35.43 14.66
N ILE A 279 -35.76 34.20 14.33
CA ILE A 279 -37.11 33.91 13.79
C ILE A 279 -38.18 34.02 14.89
N ALA A 280 -37.85 33.69 16.14
CA ALA A 280 -38.77 33.81 17.28
C ALA A 280 -39.08 35.28 17.66
N LEU A 281 -38.15 36.22 17.43
CA LEU A 281 -38.37 37.64 17.72
C LEU A 281 -39.03 38.41 16.57
N GLY A 282 -38.85 37.97 15.31
CA GLY A 282 -39.55 38.55 14.16
C GLY A 282 -41.03 38.20 14.07
N GLY A 283 -41.44 37.06 14.64
CA GLY A 283 -42.83 36.58 14.61
C GLY A 283 -43.80 37.26 15.58
N LEU A 284 -43.31 38.05 16.55
CA LEU A 284 -44.17 38.70 17.55
C LEU A 284 -44.68 40.09 17.15
N PHE A 285 -44.20 40.69 16.07
CA PHE A 285 -44.63 42.04 15.65
C PHE A 285 -45.64 42.08 14.49
N THR A 286 -46.03 40.94 13.92
CA THR A 286 -47.07 40.90 12.86
C THR A 286 -48.43 40.40 13.32
N ALA A 287 -48.57 39.94 14.56
CA ALA A 287 -49.83 39.42 15.12
C ALA A 287 -50.69 40.48 15.85
N GLY A 288 -50.60 41.74 15.45
CA GLY A 288 -51.37 42.86 16.05
C GLY A 288 -52.32 43.61 15.10
N GLY A 289 -52.43 43.21 13.82
CA GLY A 289 -53.11 44.02 12.79
C GLY A 289 -54.36 43.41 12.13
N LEU A 290 -54.94 42.33 12.68
CA LEU A 290 -56.13 41.68 12.11
C LEU A 290 -57.41 42.14 12.84
N VAL A 291 -57.73 43.42 12.71
CA VAL A 291 -59.09 43.93 12.92
C VAL A 291 -59.44 44.79 11.70
N ASP A 292 -60.57 44.44 11.09
CA ASP A 292 -61.37 45.30 10.19
C ASP A 292 -61.02 45.36 8.68
N SER A 293 -61.41 44.32 7.94
CA SER A 293 -61.64 44.48 6.48
C SER A 293 -62.63 43.50 5.83
N ARG A 294 -63.31 42.63 6.61
CA ARG A 294 -64.33 41.71 6.09
C ARG A 294 -65.77 42.25 6.10
N GLN A 295 -65.98 43.56 6.16
CA GLN A 295 -67.33 44.16 6.05
C GLN A 295 -67.57 44.97 4.76
N LYS A 296 -66.57 45.14 3.88
CA LYS A 296 -66.72 45.95 2.65
C LYS A 296 -67.12 45.20 1.37
N TYR A 297 -67.17 43.86 1.37
CA TYR A 297 -67.44 43.09 0.14
C TYR A 297 -68.86 42.51 0.00
N HIS A 298 -69.79 42.80 0.91
CA HIS A 298 -71.17 42.26 0.84
C HIS A 298 -72.23 43.24 0.33
N LYS A 299 -71.86 44.46 -0.09
CA LYS A 299 -72.81 45.45 -0.66
C LYS A 299 -72.69 45.69 -2.18
N ALA A 300 -71.85 44.93 -2.89
CA ALA A 300 -71.65 45.11 -4.33
C ALA A 300 -72.34 44.04 -5.22
N CYS A 301 -73.13 43.12 -4.65
CA CYS A 301 -73.77 42.02 -5.40
C CYS A 301 -75.32 42.00 -5.31
N GLN A 302 -75.96 43.15 -5.13
CA GLN A 302 -77.43 43.30 -5.20
C GLN A 302 -77.89 44.45 -6.11
N SER A 303 -77.15 44.74 -7.20
CA SER A 303 -77.62 45.71 -8.21
C SER A 303 -77.49 45.25 -9.66
N LEU A 304 -77.53 43.94 -9.92
CA LEU A 304 -77.68 43.42 -11.28
C LEU A 304 -78.58 42.17 -11.28
N LYS A 305 -79.83 42.41 -11.73
CA LYS A 305 -80.96 41.51 -12.01
C LYS A 305 -81.90 41.20 -10.85
#